data_AF-A0A3D3BZG5-F1
#
_entry.id   AF-A0A3D3BZG5-F1
#
_cell.length_a   1.000
_cell.length_b   1.000
_cell.length_c   1.000
_cell.angle_alpha   90.00
_cell.angle_beta   90.00
_cell.angle_gamma   90.00
#
_symmetry.space_group_name_H-M   'P 1'
#
loop_
_entity.id
_entity.type
_entity.pdbx_description
1 polymer ?
#
loop_
_entity_poly.entity_id
_entity_poly.type
_entity_poly.pdbx_seq_one_letter_code
_entity_poly.pdbx_strand_id
1 'polypeptide(L)' 'QQFEKVKPYLINNTPAPAIERLQSPEDRAKLDGLYECILCACCSTNCPSFWWNP' A
#
# COMPACT_ATOMS: atom_id res chain seq x y z
N GLN A 1 6.68 12.57 2.54
CA GLN A 1 7.22 12.18 3.86
C GLN A 1 6.45 11.05 4.56
N GLN A 2 5.27 11.23 5.18
CA GLN A 2 4.63 10.13 5.95
C GLN A 2 4.32 8.88 5.09
N PHE A 3 3.75 9.07 3.90
CA PHE A 3 3.49 7.99 2.95
C PHE A 3 4.77 7.25 2.50
N GLU A 4 5.92 7.93 2.45
CA GLU A 4 7.19 7.29 2.08
C GLU A 4 7.72 6.39 3.20
N LYS A 5 7.42 6.68 4.48
CA LYS A 5 7.90 5.90 5.63
C LYS A 5 7.40 4.46 5.61
N VAL A 6 6.21 4.22 5.04
CA VAL A 6 5.63 2.87 4.93
C VAL A 6 6.20 2.07 3.76
N LYS A 7 7.09 2.66 2.94
CA LYS A 7 7.72 2.02 1.78
C LYS A 7 6.66 1.35 0.87
N PRO A 8 5.83 2.15 0.17
CA PRO A 8 4.62 1.66 -0.52
C PRO A 8 4.95 0.96 -1.85
N TYR A 9 5.84 -0.03 -1.79
CA TYR A 9 6.32 -0.84 -2.90
C TYR A 9 6.62 -2.26 -2.41
N LEU A 10 6.63 -3.22 -3.32
CA LEU A 10 6.90 -4.62 -2.98
C LEU A 10 8.35 -4.79 -2.52
N ILE A 11 8.54 -5.37 -1.32
CA ILE A 11 9.84 -5.73 -0.78
C ILE A 11 9.96 -7.25 -0.81
N ASN A 12 10.92 -7.77 -1.57
CA ASN A 12 11.15 -9.20 -1.71
C ASN A 12 12.43 -9.60 -0.98
N ASN A 13 12.43 -10.78 -0.36
CA ASN A 13 13.62 -11.37 0.25
C ASN A 13 14.51 -12.13 -0.76
N THR A 14 14.03 -12.27 -2.00
CA THR A 14 14.71 -12.99 -3.08
C THR A 14 14.91 -12.09 -4.30
N PRO A 15 15.96 -12.34 -5.10
CA PRO A 15 16.17 -11.63 -6.36
C PRO A 15 14.98 -11.73 -7.31
N ALA A 16 14.84 -10.77 -8.23
CA ALA A 16 13.85 -10.85 -9.29
C ALA A 16 14.13 -12.08 -10.18
N PRO A 17 13.12 -12.92 -10.46
CA PRO A 17 13.27 -14.00 -11.43
C PRO A 17 13.40 -13.47 -12.86
N ALA A 18 13.80 -14.34 -13.79
CA ALA A 18 13.87 -14.00 -15.21
C ALA A 18 12.50 -13.78 -15.87
N ILE A 19 11.44 -14.27 -15.22
CA ILE A 19 10.03 -14.12 -15.63
C ILE A 19 9.23 -13.50 -14.47
N GLU A 20 7.95 -13.23 -14.69
CA GLU A 20 7.04 -12.73 -13.67
C GLU A 20 6.84 -13.71 -12.51
N ARG A 21 6.53 -13.17 -11.32
CA ARG A 21 6.11 -14.00 -10.18
C ARG A 21 4.63 -14.36 -10.35
N LEU A 22 4.32 -15.66 -10.34
CA LEU A 22 2.95 -16.13 -10.41
C LEU A 22 2.19 -15.80 -9.11
N GLN A 23 0.94 -15.35 -9.24
CA GLN A 23 0.01 -15.10 -8.16
C GLN A 23 -1.31 -15.81 -8.47
N SER A 24 -1.87 -16.55 -7.50
CA SER A 24 -3.18 -17.19 -7.66
C SER A 24 -4.32 -16.15 -7.67
N PRO A 25 -5.46 -16.42 -8.32
CA PRO A 25 -6.63 -15.54 -8.24
C PRO A 25 -7.08 -15.27 -6.79
N GLU A 26 -7.04 -16.28 -5.93
CA GLU A 26 -7.42 -16.17 -4.51
C GLU A 26 -6.46 -15.27 -3.74
N ASP A 27 -5.16 -15.32 -4.03
CA ASP A 27 -4.18 -14.41 -3.43
C ASP A 27 -4.31 -12.98 -3.96
N ARG A 28 -4.64 -12.82 -5.25
CA ARG A 28 -4.88 -11.50 -5.84
C ARG A 28 -6.12 -10.82 -5.25
N ALA A 29 -7.18 -11.58 -4.99
CA ALA A 29 -8.44 -11.06 -4.42
C ALA A 29 -8.25 -10.47 -3.01
N LYS A 30 -7.24 -10.93 -2.26
CA LYS A 30 -6.90 -10.36 -0.93
C LYS A 30 -6.51 -8.87 -0.99
N LEU A 31 -6.15 -8.36 -2.17
CA LEU A 31 -5.75 -6.97 -2.35
C LEU A 31 -6.93 -6.04 -2.66
N ASP A 32 -8.10 -6.56 -3.00
CA ASP A 32 -9.25 -5.75 -3.40
C ASP A 32 -9.67 -4.81 -2.26
N GLY A 33 -9.95 -3.54 -2.60
CA GLY A 33 -10.20 -2.47 -1.63
C GLY A 33 -8.95 -1.89 -0.92
N LEU A 34 -7.78 -2.55 -0.97
CA LEU A 34 -6.57 -2.08 -0.29
C LEU A 34 -5.69 -1.17 -1.17
N TYR A 35 -5.64 -1.39 -2.48
CA TYR A 35 -4.80 -0.62 -3.41
C TYR A 35 -5.55 0.50 -4.15
N GLU A 36 -6.85 0.66 -3.91
CA GLU A 36 -7.74 1.57 -4.65
C GLU A 36 -7.66 3.03 -4.19
N CYS A 37 -6.87 3.31 -3.15
CA CYS A 37 -6.70 4.67 -2.63
C CYS A 37 -6.12 5.61 -3.71
N ILE A 38 -6.85 6.69 -4.02
CA ILE A 38 -6.44 7.70 -5.01
C ILE A 38 -5.60 8.84 -4.41
N LEU A 39 -5.16 8.70 -3.17
CA LEU A 39 -4.38 9.72 -2.44
C LEU A 39 -5.06 11.09 -2.36
N CYS A 40 -6.40 11.14 -2.26
CA CYS A 40 -7.15 12.41 -2.14
C CYS A 40 -6.94 13.15 -0.80
N ALA A 41 -6.29 12.51 0.18
CA ALA A 41 -6.03 13.01 1.53
C ALA A 41 -7.25 13.29 2.43
N CYS A 42 -8.48 13.06 1.98
CA CYS A 42 -9.69 13.32 2.78
C CYS A 42 -9.70 12.58 4.13
N CYS A 43 -9.21 11.34 4.17
CA CYS A 43 -9.12 10.57 5.40
C CYS A 43 -8.11 11.17 6.41
N SER A 44 -6.96 11.66 5.95
CA SER A 44 -5.97 12.33 6.80
C SER A 44 -6.48 13.66 7.32
N THR A 45 -7.14 14.46 6.48
CA THR A 45 -7.75 15.74 6.89
C THR A 45 -8.89 15.53 7.90
N ASN A 46 -9.72 14.50 7.70
CA ASN A 46 -10.85 14.23 8.57
C ASN A 46 -10.45 13.62 9.92
N CYS A 47 -9.27 13.00 10.04
CA CYS A 47 -8.85 12.29 11.25
C CYS A 47 -8.35 13.24 12.34
N PRO A 48 -9.05 13.38 13.49
CA PRO A 48 -8.62 14.28 14.56
C PRO A 48 -7.26 13.95 15.15
N SER A 49 -6.94 12.66 15.26
CA SER A 49 -5.66 12.21 15.77
C SER A 49 -4.47 12.63 14.88
N PHE A 50 -4.69 12.78 13.58
CA PHE A 50 -3.64 13.15 12.63
C PHE A 50 -3.18 14.61 12.79
N TRP A 51 -4.10 15.53 13.10
CA TRP A 51 -3.75 16.96 13.28
C TRP A 51 -3.63 17.39 14.74
N TRP A 52 -4.22 16.65 15.69
CA TRP A 52 -4.02 16.90 17.13
C TRP A 52 -2.68 16.37 17.64
N ASN A 53 -2.12 15.34 16.98
CA ASN A 53 -0.79 14.79 17.28
C ASN A 53 0.02 14.55 15.99
N PRO A 54 0.44 15.62 15.31
CA PRO A 54 1.09 15.56 14.01
C PRO A 54 2.52 14.98 14.04
#